data_AF-A0A2N2J166-F1
#
_entry.id   AF-A0A2N2J166-F1
#
_cell.length_a   1.000
_cell.length_b   1.000
_cell.length_c   1.000
_cell.angle_alpha   90.00
_cell.angle_beta   90.00
_cell.angle_gamma   90.00
#
_symmetry.space_group_name_H-M   'P 1'
#
loop_
_entity.id
_entity.type
_entity.pdbx_description
1 polymer ?
#
loop_
_entity_poly.entity_id
_entity_poly.type
_entity_poly.pdbx_seq_one_letter_code
_entity_poly.pdbx_strand_id
1 'polypeptide(L)'
;MNDYRNFLGNWDEQKYPVLYALISTPAQYNALFHPAATMGSLRPFSPDASLYAREQILVVARVMLNPKNMDTVFEVDRITERNQELALHYRFNKQESDANWHGKIYLAVRIPKHNYKKVLFFENGKQVGQLNMAAGQWSVPARTSASAK
;
A
#
# COMPACT_ATOMS: atom_id res chain seq x y z
N MET A 1 -10.21 7.02 -2.25
CA MET A 1 -9.99 5.92 -1.28
C MET A 1 -9.89 6.51 0.12
N ASN A 2 -10.98 6.51 0.87
CA ASN A 2 -11.02 7.09 2.23
C ASN A 2 -11.94 6.26 3.14
N ASP A 3 -11.96 4.96 2.90
CA ASP A 3 -13.01 4.06 3.40
C ASP A 3 -12.70 3.59 4.83
N TYR A 4 -11.42 3.67 5.23
CA TYR A 4 -10.93 3.19 6.53
C TYR A 4 -10.17 4.27 7.29
N ARG A 5 -10.32 4.27 8.62
CA ARG A 5 -9.69 5.23 9.52
C ARG A 5 -8.33 4.72 9.99
N ASN A 6 -7.35 4.66 9.11
CA ASN A 6 -6.02 4.19 9.45
C ASN A 6 -4.92 5.03 8.82
N PHE A 7 -3.70 4.77 9.25
CA PHE A 7 -2.49 5.35 8.70
C PHE A 7 -1.44 4.26 8.53
N LEU A 8 -0.50 4.48 7.62
CA LEU A 8 0.63 3.57 7.48
C LEU A 8 1.52 3.62 8.71
N GLY A 9 1.86 2.45 9.24
CA GLY A 9 2.87 2.32 10.26
C GLY A 9 4.21 2.91 9.79
N ASN A 10 5.01 3.40 10.73
CA ASN A 10 6.30 4.01 10.39
C ASN A 10 7.25 3.03 9.68
N TRP A 11 8.17 3.58 8.89
CA TRP A 11 9.26 2.87 8.21
C TRP A 11 10.39 3.88 7.99
N ASP A 12 11.60 3.37 7.73
CA ASP A 12 12.77 4.18 7.39
C ASP A 12 12.73 4.56 5.90
N GLU A 13 12.26 5.77 5.61
CA GLU A 13 12.13 6.28 4.25
C GLU A 13 13.47 6.68 3.60
N GLN A 14 14.53 6.87 4.39
CA GLN A 14 15.86 7.15 3.85
C GLN A 14 16.45 5.88 3.25
N LYS A 15 16.27 4.75 3.93
CA LYS A 15 16.67 3.43 3.42
C LYS A 15 15.70 2.88 2.38
N TYR A 16 14.41 3.11 2.56
CA TYR A 16 13.35 2.61 1.68
C TYR A 16 12.44 3.75 1.21
N PRO A 17 12.81 4.45 0.12
CA PRO A 17 12.08 5.63 -0.33
C PRO A 17 10.68 5.33 -0.87
N VAL A 18 10.38 4.06 -1.16
CA VAL A 18 9.05 3.55 -1.51
C VAL A 18 8.73 2.41 -0.57
N LEU A 19 7.52 2.40 -0.02
CA LEU A 19 6.94 1.21 0.57
C LEU A 19 5.99 0.57 -0.44
N TYR A 20 6.04 -0.75 -0.60
CA TYR A 20 5.11 -1.48 -1.45
C TYR A 20 4.75 -2.83 -0.84
N ALA A 21 3.51 -3.28 -1.05
CA ALA A 21 3.00 -4.51 -0.46
C ALA A 21 1.89 -5.16 -1.31
N LEU A 22 1.72 -6.47 -1.13
CA LEU A 22 0.52 -7.21 -1.52
C LEU A 22 -0.09 -7.84 -0.26
N ILE A 23 -1.18 -7.26 0.22
CA ILE A 23 -1.88 -7.70 1.42
C ILE A 23 -2.92 -8.75 1.03
N SER A 24 -2.79 -9.92 1.62
CA SER A 24 -3.65 -11.09 1.38
C SER A 24 -4.33 -11.63 2.64
N THR A 25 -4.07 -11.02 3.80
CA THR A 25 -4.62 -11.43 5.09
C THR A 25 -4.89 -10.22 6.00
N PRO A 26 -5.80 -10.33 6.98
CA PRO A 26 -5.99 -9.32 8.00
C PRO A 26 -4.71 -9.01 8.80
N ALA A 27 -3.89 -10.03 9.11
CA ALA A 27 -2.66 -9.84 9.87
C ALA A 27 -1.62 -8.98 9.12
N GLN A 28 -1.50 -9.16 7.79
CA GLN A 28 -0.67 -8.30 6.96
C GLN A 28 -1.19 -6.87 6.90
N TYR A 29 -2.52 -6.70 6.87
CA TYR A 29 -3.12 -5.37 6.92
C TYR A 29 -2.78 -4.65 8.22
N ASN A 30 -2.97 -5.31 9.36
CA ASN A 30 -2.68 -4.74 10.68
C ASN A 30 -1.18 -4.50 10.90
N ALA A 31 -0.31 -5.30 10.28
CA ALA A 31 1.14 -5.08 10.31
C ALA A 31 1.56 -3.84 9.48
N LEU A 32 0.78 -3.48 8.47
CA LEU A 32 1.06 -2.33 7.60
C LEU A 32 0.36 -1.05 8.06
N PHE A 33 -0.90 -1.15 8.48
CA PHE A 33 -1.78 -0.06 8.85
C PHE A 33 -2.10 -0.09 10.34
N HIS A 34 -2.03 1.07 10.99
CA HIS A 34 -2.41 1.25 12.38
C HIS A 34 -3.73 2.03 12.48
N PRO A 35 -4.59 1.73 13.47
CA PRO A 35 -5.87 2.42 13.63
C PRO A 35 -5.66 3.88 14.05
N ALA A 36 -6.34 4.82 13.38
CA ALA A 36 -6.38 6.23 13.79
C ALA A 36 -7.47 6.45 14.85
N ALA A 37 -7.30 5.90 16.07
CA ALA A 37 -8.33 5.82 17.11
C ALA A 37 -8.92 7.17 17.59
N THR A 38 -8.30 8.31 17.28
CA THR A 38 -8.57 9.60 17.91
C THR A 38 -9.62 10.51 17.24
N MET A 39 -10.26 10.11 16.14
CA MET A 39 -11.28 10.93 15.48
C MET A 39 -12.66 10.28 15.57
N GLY A 40 -13.67 10.98 16.06
CA GLY A 40 -15.05 10.51 16.32
C GLY A 40 -15.89 10.14 15.08
N SER A 41 -15.30 9.47 14.09
CA SER A 41 -15.96 8.99 12.87
C SER A 41 -16.36 7.52 12.99
N LEU A 42 -17.55 7.16 12.49
CA LEU A 42 -18.11 5.80 12.46
C LEU A 42 -17.45 4.84 11.44
N ARG A 43 -16.41 5.30 10.71
CA ARG A 43 -15.74 4.47 9.69
C ARG A 43 -14.92 3.34 10.33
N PRO A 44 -14.91 2.13 9.74
CA PRO A 44 -14.11 1.01 10.24
C PRO A 44 -12.60 1.29 10.12
N PHE A 45 -11.80 0.60 10.94
CA PHE A 45 -10.33 0.73 10.93
C PHE A 45 -9.64 -0.15 9.89
N SER A 46 -10.31 -1.22 9.46
CA SER A 46 -9.80 -2.20 8.53
C SER A 46 -10.95 -2.81 7.73
N PRO A 47 -10.66 -3.46 6.58
CA PRO A 47 -11.61 -4.33 5.93
C PRO A 47 -12.08 -5.46 6.85
N ASP A 48 -13.27 -5.98 6.55
CA ASP A 48 -13.75 -7.23 7.14
C ASP A 48 -12.84 -8.39 6.71
N ALA A 49 -12.64 -9.38 7.59
CA ALA A 49 -11.79 -10.52 7.31
C ALA A 49 -12.24 -11.33 6.08
N SER A 50 -13.55 -11.35 5.80
CA SER A 50 -14.14 -12.02 4.63
C SER A 50 -13.70 -11.42 3.29
N LEU A 51 -13.26 -10.15 3.26
CA LEU A 51 -12.70 -9.53 2.06
C LEU A 51 -11.54 -10.37 1.51
N TYR A 52 -10.65 -10.80 2.41
CA TYR A 52 -9.44 -11.53 2.04
C TYR A 52 -9.69 -12.97 1.58
N ALA A 53 -10.95 -13.45 1.63
CA ALA A 53 -11.33 -14.70 1.00
C ALA A 53 -11.38 -14.58 -0.53
N ARG A 54 -11.68 -13.39 -1.06
CA ARG A 54 -11.93 -13.15 -2.50
C ARG A 54 -11.03 -12.11 -3.12
N GLU A 55 -10.49 -11.21 -2.30
CA GLU A 55 -9.70 -10.07 -2.75
C GLU A 55 -8.33 -10.01 -2.06
N GLN A 56 -7.41 -9.29 -2.69
CA GLN A 56 -6.13 -8.85 -2.14
C GLN A 56 -6.02 -7.34 -2.32
N ILE A 57 -5.10 -6.70 -1.60
CA ILE A 57 -4.87 -5.26 -1.67
C ILE A 57 -3.43 -5.00 -2.07
N LEU A 58 -3.23 -4.43 -3.25
CA LEU A 58 -1.94 -3.83 -3.64
C LEU A 58 -1.78 -2.50 -2.91
N VAL A 59 -0.60 -2.24 -2.37
CA VAL A 59 -0.27 -0.97 -1.72
C VAL A 59 1.05 -0.45 -2.26
N VAL A 60 1.09 0.84 -2.57
CA VAL A 60 2.32 1.62 -2.72
C VAL A 60 2.22 2.88 -1.89
N ALA A 61 3.34 3.32 -1.34
CA ALA A 61 3.38 4.45 -0.44
C ALA A 61 4.69 5.22 -0.50
N ARG A 62 4.56 6.52 -0.23
CA ARG A 62 5.63 7.52 -0.27
C ARG A 62 5.54 8.42 0.96
N VAL A 63 6.69 8.98 1.34
CA VAL A 63 6.74 10.15 2.22
C VAL A 63 6.81 11.38 1.32
N MET A 64 5.94 12.36 1.57
CA MET A 64 6.04 13.66 0.90
C MET A 64 5.55 14.79 1.80
N LEU A 65 5.94 16.02 1.48
CA LEU A 65 5.36 17.21 2.09
C LEU A 65 3.86 17.24 1.79
N ASN A 66 3.05 17.54 2.81
CA ASN A 66 1.59 17.43 2.75
C ASN A 66 1.02 18.02 1.44
N PRO A 67 0.54 17.19 0.48
CA PRO A 67 0.01 17.67 -0.78
C PRO A 67 -1.29 18.43 -0.54
N LYS A 68 -1.52 19.47 -1.35
CA LYS A 68 -2.76 20.26 -1.27
C LYS A 68 -3.99 19.44 -1.65
N ASN A 69 -3.80 18.46 -2.54
CA ASN A 69 -4.85 17.52 -2.95
C ASN A 69 -4.31 16.09 -2.97
N MET A 70 -4.82 15.24 -2.08
CA MET A 70 -4.43 13.83 -1.94
C MET A 70 -4.93 12.97 -3.11
N ASP A 71 -6.04 13.34 -3.74
CA ASP A 71 -6.67 12.52 -4.78
C ASP A 71 -5.90 12.53 -6.10
N THR A 72 -4.99 13.47 -6.29
CA THR A 72 -4.18 13.61 -7.52
C THR A 72 -2.73 13.16 -7.34
N VAL A 73 -2.37 12.63 -6.18
CA VAL A 73 -0.98 12.25 -5.89
C VAL A 73 -0.59 10.94 -6.56
N PHE A 74 -1.51 9.97 -6.56
CA PHE A 74 -1.33 8.69 -7.20
C PHE A 74 -2.42 8.46 -8.24
N GLU A 75 -2.01 8.06 -9.43
CA GLU A 75 -2.93 7.66 -10.50
C GLU A 75 -2.57 6.26 -10.97
N VAL A 76 -3.53 5.34 -10.97
CA VAL A 76 -3.31 4.00 -11.54
C VAL A 76 -3.40 4.11 -13.05
N ASP A 77 -2.32 3.77 -13.75
CA ASP A 77 -2.34 3.73 -15.21
C ASP A 77 -2.90 2.38 -15.69
N ARG A 78 -2.39 1.27 -15.14
CA ARG A 78 -2.86 -0.08 -15.45
C ARG A 78 -2.40 -1.11 -14.43
N ILE A 79 -3.15 -2.20 -14.34
CA ILE A 79 -2.75 -3.43 -13.65
C ILE A 79 -2.71 -4.52 -14.70
N THR A 80 -1.60 -5.26 -14.77
CA THR A 80 -1.46 -6.38 -15.71
C THR A 80 -1.13 -7.65 -14.97
N GLU A 81 -1.67 -8.75 -15.47
CA GLU A 81 -1.45 -10.09 -14.93
C GLU A 81 -1.05 -11.04 -16.08
N ARG A 82 0.09 -11.72 -15.91
CA ARG A 82 0.55 -12.75 -16.85
C ARG A 82 1.44 -13.76 -16.14
N ASN A 83 1.23 -15.05 -16.38
CA ASN A 83 2.11 -16.12 -15.88
C ASN A 83 2.38 -16.07 -14.36
N GLN A 84 1.35 -15.80 -13.54
CA GLN A 84 1.48 -15.61 -12.08
C GLN A 84 2.36 -14.42 -11.66
N GLU A 85 2.62 -13.48 -12.57
CA GLU A 85 3.25 -12.21 -12.29
C GLU A 85 2.21 -11.10 -12.40
N LEU A 86 2.12 -10.28 -11.37
CA LEU A 86 1.27 -9.11 -11.28
C LEU A 86 2.13 -7.87 -11.43
N ALA A 87 1.71 -6.89 -12.23
CA ALA A 87 2.38 -5.60 -12.31
C ALA A 87 1.39 -4.46 -12.08
N LEU A 88 1.73 -3.58 -11.14
CA LEU A 88 1.06 -2.31 -10.92
C LEU A 88 1.86 -1.20 -11.62
N HIS A 89 1.24 -0.55 -12.59
CA HIS A 89 1.74 0.67 -13.19
C HIS A 89 0.95 1.86 -12.66
N TYR A 90 1.66 2.83 -12.09
CA TYR A 90 1.07 4.03 -11.54
C TYR A 90 1.93 5.26 -11.80
N ARG A 91 1.30 6.43 -11.77
CA ARG A 91 1.97 7.72 -11.70
C ARG A 91 2.01 8.22 -10.28
N PHE A 92 3.15 8.80 -9.90
CA PHE A 92 3.32 9.54 -8.67
C PHE A 92 3.61 11.00 -9.01
N ASN A 93 2.62 11.85 -8.76
CA ASN A 93 2.69 13.28 -9.00
C ASN A 93 3.19 13.97 -7.74
N LYS A 94 4.51 14.19 -7.66
CA LYS A 94 5.10 14.94 -6.55
C LYS A 94 4.62 16.39 -6.64
N GLN A 95 3.72 16.79 -5.75
CA GLN A 95 3.30 18.18 -5.63
C GLN A 95 4.32 18.97 -4.82
N GLU A 96 4.57 20.20 -5.24
CA GLU A 96 5.24 21.20 -4.43
C GLU A 96 4.33 21.62 -3.28
N SER A 97 4.90 21.73 -2.08
CA SER A 97 4.18 22.14 -0.88
C SER A 97 5.11 22.99 -0.04
N ASP A 98 4.59 24.10 0.46
CA ASP A 98 5.29 24.99 1.40
C ASP A 98 5.19 24.51 2.85
N ALA A 99 4.65 23.29 3.05
CA ALA A 99 4.50 22.71 4.37
C ALA A 99 5.85 22.27 4.94
N ASN A 100 6.04 22.46 6.25
CA ASN A 100 7.23 21.99 6.97
C ASN A 100 7.07 20.57 7.54
N TRP A 101 5.96 19.89 7.22
CA TRP A 101 5.64 18.56 7.73
C TRP A 101 5.50 17.53 6.61
N HIS A 102 6.06 16.34 6.85
CA HIS A 102 6.05 15.21 5.94
C HIS A 102 4.94 14.22 6.33
N GLY A 103 4.07 13.92 5.37
CA GLY A 103 3.02 12.93 5.50
C GLY A 103 3.36 11.61 4.80
N LYS A 104 2.82 10.52 5.36
CA LYS A 104 2.84 9.19 4.75
C LYS A 104 1.56 9.01 3.97
N ILE A 105 1.70 8.90 2.66
CA ILE A 105 0.59 8.78 1.72
C ILE A 105 0.68 7.46 0.98
N TYR A 106 -0.47 6.99 0.50
CA TYR A 106 -0.54 5.69 -0.16
C TYR A 106 -1.61 5.62 -1.22
N LEU A 107 -1.36 4.74 -2.17
CA LEU A 107 -2.34 4.16 -3.06
C LEU A 107 -2.57 2.73 -2.60
N ALA A 108 -3.82 2.38 -2.33
CA ALA A 108 -4.24 1.00 -2.20
C ALA A 108 -5.07 0.63 -3.44
N VAL A 109 -5.10 -0.63 -3.85
CA VAL A 109 -6.02 -1.10 -4.91
C VAL A 109 -6.49 -2.49 -4.56
N ARG A 110 -7.81 -2.69 -4.51
CA ARG A 110 -8.39 -4.02 -4.34
C ARG A 110 -8.34 -4.75 -5.68
N ILE A 111 -7.90 -6.00 -5.65
CA ILE A 111 -7.83 -6.88 -6.81
C ILE A 111 -8.40 -8.25 -6.44
N PRO A 112 -8.89 -9.04 -7.42
CA PRO A 112 -9.22 -10.43 -7.19
C PRO A 112 -8.04 -11.20 -6.60
N LYS A 113 -8.32 -12.14 -5.70
CA LYS A 113 -7.28 -12.92 -5.03
C LYS A 113 -6.71 -13.99 -5.96
N HIS A 114 -5.39 -13.95 -6.16
CA HIS A 114 -4.65 -14.97 -6.90
C HIS A 114 -3.32 -15.31 -6.23
N ASN A 115 -2.78 -16.48 -6.60
CA ASN A 115 -1.48 -16.96 -6.13
C ASN A 115 -0.38 -16.49 -7.09
N TYR A 116 0.07 -15.25 -6.89
CA TYR A 116 1.19 -14.66 -7.62
C TYR A 116 2.52 -15.19 -7.09
N LYS A 117 3.49 -15.40 -7.99
CA LYS A 117 4.89 -15.70 -7.65
C LYS A 117 5.71 -14.43 -7.50
N LYS A 118 5.37 -13.39 -8.27
CA LYS A 118 6.01 -12.07 -8.22
C LYS A 118 4.99 -10.96 -8.37
N VAL A 119 5.28 -9.83 -7.72
CA VAL A 119 4.55 -8.58 -7.92
C VAL A 119 5.55 -7.49 -8.25
N LEU A 120 5.33 -6.76 -9.34
CA LEU A 120 6.19 -5.71 -9.85
C LEU A 120 5.49 -4.36 -9.69
N PHE A 121 6.27 -3.34 -9.33
CA PHE A 121 5.77 -1.98 -9.13
C PHE A 121 6.51 -1.04 -10.08
N PHE A 122 5.76 -0.35 -10.93
CA PHE A 122 6.26 0.61 -11.89
C PHE A 122 5.69 1.99 -11.58
N GLU A 123 6.55 2.92 -11.17
CA GLU A 123 6.21 4.32 -10.93
C GLU A 123 6.71 5.14 -12.12
N ASN A 124 5.84 5.94 -12.74
CA ASN A 124 6.21 6.84 -13.84
C ASN A 124 7.00 6.12 -14.96
N GLY A 125 6.61 4.87 -15.27
CA GLY A 125 7.26 4.03 -16.28
C GLY A 125 8.53 3.29 -15.83
N LYS A 126 9.07 3.57 -14.64
CA LYS A 126 10.28 2.92 -14.10
C LYS A 126 9.93 1.88 -13.04
N GLN A 127 10.56 0.71 -13.09
CA GLN A 127 10.43 -0.27 -12.01
C GLN A 127 11.07 0.27 -10.72
N VAL A 128 10.26 0.40 -9.67
CA VAL A 128 10.69 0.89 -8.35
C VAL A 128 10.80 -0.21 -7.31
N GLY A 129 10.23 -1.38 -7.57
CA GLY A 129 10.21 -2.46 -6.61
C GLY A 129 9.69 -3.78 -7.16
N GLN A 130 9.98 -4.85 -6.43
CA GLN A 130 9.42 -6.17 -6.67
C GLN A 130 9.23 -6.93 -5.36
N LEU A 131 8.20 -7.76 -5.29
CA LEU A 131 7.97 -8.72 -4.22
C LEU A 131 8.20 -10.13 -4.74
N ASN A 132 9.01 -10.91 -4.02
CA ASN A 132 9.14 -12.34 -4.24
C ASN A 132 8.14 -13.09 -3.34
N MET A 133 6.93 -13.29 -3.86
CA MET A 133 5.85 -13.96 -3.13
C MET A 133 6.18 -15.43 -2.84
N ALA A 134 6.92 -16.08 -3.74
CA ALA A 134 7.39 -17.45 -3.54
C ALA A 134 8.34 -17.59 -2.35
N ALA A 135 9.04 -16.51 -1.98
CA ALA A 135 9.88 -16.42 -0.77
C ALA A 135 9.10 -15.89 0.46
N GLY A 136 7.78 -15.76 0.37
CA GLY A 136 6.95 -15.20 1.46
C GLY A 136 7.07 -13.68 1.64
N GLN A 137 7.75 -12.98 0.71
CA GLN A 137 7.92 -11.54 0.78
C GLN A 137 6.64 -10.85 0.31
N TRP A 138 5.87 -10.30 1.24
CA TRP A 138 4.60 -9.61 0.95
C TRP A 138 4.68 -8.09 1.07
N SER A 139 5.77 -7.54 1.63
CA SER A 139 6.02 -6.10 1.73
C SER A 139 7.51 -5.75 1.70
N VAL A 140 7.80 -4.52 1.28
CA VAL A 140 9.08 -3.83 1.45
C VAL A 140 8.80 -2.45 2.03
N PRO A 141 9.43 -2.06 3.16
CA PRO A 141 10.31 -2.87 4.00
C PRO A 141 9.63 -4.13 4.53
N ALA A 142 10.42 -5.17 4.80
CA ALA A 142 9.87 -6.43 5.30
C ALA A 142 9.19 -6.22 6.65
N ARG A 143 7.98 -6.76 6.79
CA ARG A 143 7.18 -6.71 8.03
C ARG A 143 6.78 -8.11 8.46
N THR A 144 6.76 -8.32 9.77
CA THR A 144 6.19 -9.53 10.37
C THR A 144 4.68 -9.39 10.43
N SER A 145 3.96 -10.33 9.81
CA SER A 145 2.52 -10.48 10.03
C SER A 145 2.33 -11.30 11.31
N ALA A 146 2.48 -10.66 12.47
CA ALA A 146 2.10 -11.31 13.71
C ALA A 146 0.58 -11.50 13.72
N SER A 147 0.12 -12.72 13.96
CA SER A 147 -1.30 -12.96 14.28
C SER A 147 -1.63 -12.13 15.51
N ALA A 148 -2.60 -11.22 15.41
CA ALA A 148 -3.17 -10.59 16.59
C ALA A 148 -3.67 -11.73 17.50
N LYS A 149 -3.15 -11.77 18.74
CA LYS A 149 -3.69 -12.63 19.80
C LYS A 149 -5.08 -12.15 20.20
#